data_AF-A0A3D9SX14-F1
#
_entry.id   AF-A0A3D9SX14-F1
#
_cell.length_a   1.000
_cell.length_b   1.000
_cell.length_c   1.000
_cell.angle_alpha   90.00
_cell.angle_beta   90.00
_cell.angle_gamma   90.00
#
_symmetry.space_group_name_H-M   'P 1'
#
loop_
_entity.id
_entity.type
_entity.pdbx_description
1 polymer ?
#
loop_
_entity_poly.entity_id
_entity_poly.type
_entity_poly.pdbx_seq_one_letter_code
_entity_poly.pdbx_strand_id
1 'polypeptide(L)'
;MAAPKITDDQLRRLKADHEAALERLEEERDAKLRAALADGRQQKDLVTLTGYTRETIRQALNPDIKAAARKAAAERYAARKKRSS
;
A
#
# COMPACT_ATOMS: atom_id res chain seq x y z
N MET A 1 29.00 23.77 -14.06
CA MET A 1 27.63 24.19 -13.73
C MET A 1 27.18 23.43 -12.51
N ALA A 2 26.80 24.12 -11.42
CA ALA A 2 26.25 23.46 -10.24
C ALA A 2 24.81 23.00 -10.54
N ALA A 3 24.45 21.77 -10.17
CA ALA A 3 23.08 21.28 -10.33
C ALA A 3 22.10 22.21 -9.57
N PRO A 4 20.90 22.51 -10.13
CA PRO A 4 19.92 23.32 -9.45
C PRO A 4 19.56 22.67 -8.10
N LYS A 5 19.54 23.47 -7.03
CA LYS A 5 19.19 22.99 -5.69
C LYS A 5 17.73 22.54 -5.68
N ILE A 6 17.46 21.37 -5.13
CA ILE A 6 16.10 20.86 -4.92
C ILE A 6 15.38 21.78 -3.92
N THR A 7 14.18 22.24 -4.27
CA THR A 7 13.32 23.06 -3.41
C THR A 7 12.40 22.23 -2.53
N ASP A 8 11.88 22.81 -1.44
CA ASP A 8 10.88 22.17 -0.57
C ASP A 8 9.63 21.73 -1.33
N ASP A 9 9.19 22.52 -2.31
CA ASP A 9 8.03 22.19 -3.14
C ASP A 9 8.28 20.95 -4.00
N GLN A 10 9.49 20.85 -4.59
CA GLN A 10 9.90 19.67 -5.34
C GLN A 10 9.96 18.42 -4.45
N LEU A 11 10.40 18.53 -3.19
CA LEU A 11 10.39 17.39 -2.25
C LEU A 11 8.97 16.96 -1.89
N ARG A 12 8.05 17.91 -1.64
CA ARG A 12 6.64 17.60 -1.37
C ARG A 12 5.98 16.93 -2.56
N ARG A 13 6.26 17.43 -3.78
CA ARG A 13 5.76 16.84 -5.02
C ARG A 13 6.30 15.44 -5.26
N LEU A 14 7.61 15.24 -5.10
CA LEU A 14 8.24 13.91 -5.20
C LEU A 14 7.57 12.90 -4.26
N LYS A 15 7.32 13.29 -3.00
CA LYS A 15 6.63 12.45 -2.04
C LYS A 15 5.23 12.10 -2.51
N ALA A 16 4.44 13.09 -2.93
CA ALA A 16 3.07 12.87 -3.40
C ALA A 16 3.02 11.96 -4.65
N ASP A 17 3.91 12.19 -5.63
CA ASP A 17 4.01 11.37 -6.83
C ASP A 17 4.41 9.93 -6.51
N HIS A 18 5.34 9.74 -5.57
CA HIS A 18 5.75 8.43 -5.10
C HIS A 18 4.62 7.70 -4.37
N GLU A 19 3.90 8.37 -3.47
CA GLU A 19 2.74 7.80 -2.78
C GLU A 19 1.64 7.39 -3.76
N ALA A 20 1.35 8.23 -4.78
CA ALA A 20 0.39 7.92 -5.82
C ALA A 20 0.83 6.77 -6.75
N ALA A 21 2.13 6.66 -7.03
CA ALA A 21 2.68 5.52 -7.77
C ALA A 21 2.54 4.22 -6.97
N LEU A 22 2.86 4.25 -5.68
CA LEU A 22 2.71 3.10 -4.80
C LEU A 22 1.25 2.65 -4.71
N GLU A 23 0.30 3.57 -4.56
CA GLU A 23 -1.12 3.20 -4.50
C GLU A 23 -1.57 2.47 -5.77
N ARG A 24 -1.22 3.00 -6.96
CA ARG A 24 -1.54 2.35 -8.24
C ARG A 24 -0.90 0.96 -8.36
N LEU A 25 0.36 0.81 -7.97
CA LEU A 25 1.06 -0.48 -7.97
C LEU A 25 0.42 -1.48 -7.00
N GLU A 26 -0.04 -1.02 -5.84
CA GLU A 26 -0.76 -1.86 -4.89
C GLU A 26 -2.11 -2.33 -5.44
N GLU A 27 -2.86 -1.47 -6.12
CA GLU A 27 -4.12 -1.84 -6.77
C GLU A 27 -3.90 -2.88 -7.87
N GLU A 28 -2.89 -2.67 -8.72
CA GLU A 28 -2.54 -3.62 -9.78
C GLU A 28 -2.12 -4.98 -9.20
N ARG A 29 -1.26 -4.98 -8.17
CA ARG A 29 -0.86 -6.19 -7.45
C ARG A 29 -2.08 -6.95 -6.94
N ASP A 30 -2.98 -6.26 -6.24
CA ASP A 30 -4.13 -6.89 -5.60
C ASP A 30 -5.09 -7.46 -6.64
N ALA A 31 -5.31 -6.76 -7.77
CA ALA A 31 -6.11 -7.25 -8.88
C ALA A 31 -5.52 -8.54 -9.48
N LYS A 32 -4.20 -8.58 -9.73
CA LYS A 32 -3.50 -9.77 -10.26
C LYS A 32 -3.55 -10.95 -9.28
N LEU A 33 -3.42 -10.70 -7.97
CA LEU A 33 -3.53 -11.75 -6.94
C LEU A 33 -4.94 -12.33 -6.87
N ARG A 34 -5.99 -11.50 -6.98
CA ARG A 34 -7.39 -11.97 -7.04
C ARG A 34 -7.66 -12.76 -8.32
N ALA A 35 -7.14 -12.32 -9.46
CA ALA A 35 -7.26 -13.06 -10.72
C ALA A 35 -6.60 -14.44 -10.62
N ALA A 36 -5.40 -14.52 -10.04
CA ALA A 36 -4.73 -15.80 -9.80
C ALA A 36 -5.53 -16.73 -8.86
N LEU A 37 -6.17 -16.18 -7.83
CA LEU A 37 -7.08 -16.95 -6.96
C LEU A 37 -8.29 -17.47 -7.75
N ALA A 38 -8.88 -16.63 -8.62
CA ALA A 38 -10.01 -17.01 -9.47
C ALA A 38 -9.64 -18.09 -10.51
N ASP A 39 -8.38 -18.13 -10.94
CA ASP A 39 -7.78 -19.18 -11.80
C ASP A 39 -7.50 -20.49 -11.03
N GLY A 40 -7.83 -20.56 -9.74
CA GLY A 40 -7.72 -21.77 -8.92
C GLY A 40 -6.44 -21.90 -8.12
N ARG A 41 -5.56 -20.88 -8.11
CA ARG A 41 -4.41 -20.86 -7.19
C ARG A 41 -4.90 -20.80 -5.75
N GLN A 42 -4.18 -21.43 -4.82
CA GLN A 42 -4.48 -21.29 -3.40
C GLN A 42 -3.67 -20.14 -2.79
N GLN A 43 -4.18 -19.58 -1.69
CA GLN A 43 -3.49 -18.52 -0.95
C GLN A 43 -2.05 -18.90 -0.57
N LYS A 44 -1.81 -20.17 -0.23
CA LYS A 44 -0.48 -20.67 0.14
C LYS A 44 0.52 -20.54 -1.03
N ASP A 45 0.07 -20.82 -2.26
CA ASP A 45 0.92 -20.75 -3.44
C ASP A 45 1.29 -19.29 -3.73
N LEU A 46 0.34 -18.38 -3.56
CA LEU A 46 0.59 -16.94 -3.71
C LEU A 46 1.64 -16.44 -2.70
N VAL A 47 1.55 -16.87 -1.44
CA VAL A 47 2.56 -16.54 -0.41
C VAL A 47 3.94 -17.06 -0.82
N THR A 48 4.04 -18.33 -1.22
CA THR A 48 5.31 -18.95 -1.61
C THR A 48 5.93 -18.29 -2.84
N LEU A 49 5.14 -18.00 -3.87
CA LEU A 49 5.63 -17.46 -5.14
C LEU A 49 6.03 -15.98 -5.05
N THR A 50 5.32 -15.20 -4.23
CA THR A 50 5.54 -13.74 -4.15
C THR A 50 6.48 -13.34 -3.02
N GLY A 51 6.70 -14.23 -2.04
CA GLY A 51 7.43 -13.91 -0.81
C GLY A 51 6.68 -12.96 0.12
N TYR A 52 5.44 -12.57 -0.20
CA TYR A 52 4.65 -11.72 0.67
C TYR A 52 4.18 -12.45 1.92
N THR A 53 3.97 -11.68 2.99
CA THR A 53 3.39 -12.24 4.20
C THR A 53 1.97 -12.74 3.95
N ARG A 54 1.53 -13.71 4.75
CA ARG A 54 0.16 -14.22 4.69
C ARG A 54 -0.88 -13.13 4.90
N GLU A 55 -0.60 -12.15 5.76
CA GLU A 55 -1.50 -11.03 6.01
C GLU A 55 -1.59 -10.08 4.81
N THR A 56 -0.47 -9.79 4.14
CA THR A 56 -0.45 -9.01 2.89
C THR A 56 -1.32 -9.69 1.82
N ILE A 57 -1.14 -10.99 1.59
CA ILE A 57 -1.98 -11.72 0.63
C ILE A 57 -3.45 -11.71 1.09
N ARG A 58 -3.73 -11.90 2.39
CA ARG A 58 -5.11 -11.86 2.92
C ARG A 58 -5.80 -10.52 2.64
N GLN A 59 -5.10 -9.40 2.85
CA GLN A 59 -5.61 -8.05 2.58
C GLN A 59 -5.79 -7.80 1.09
N ALA A 60 -4.86 -8.27 0.25
CA ALA A 60 -4.96 -8.13 -1.20
C ALA A 60 -6.20 -8.86 -1.75
N LEU A 61 -6.47 -10.08 -1.25
CA LEU A 61 -7.60 -10.89 -1.66
C LEU A 61 -8.95 -10.40 -1.11
N ASN A 62 -8.97 -9.64 0.00
CA ASN A 62 -10.19 -9.19 0.66
C ASN A 62 -10.21 -7.65 0.82
N PRO A 63 -10.85 -6.92 -0.10
CA PRO A 63 -10.86 -5.45 -0.08
C PRO A 63 -11.47 -4.86 1.21
N ASP A 64 -12.47 -5.51 1.79
CA ASP A 64 -13.07 -5.09 3.08
C ASP A 64 -12.07 -5.11 4.24
N ILE A 65 -11.21 -6.13 4.27
CA ILE A 65 -10.15 -6.25 5.29
C ILE A 65 -9.12 -5.15 5.09
N LYS A 66 -8.76 -4.85 3.83
CA LYS A 66 -7.85 -3.75 3.49
C LYS A 66 -8.43 -2.39 3.92
N ALA A 67 -9.72 -2.16 3.68
CA ALA A 67 -10.42 -0.93 4.07
C ALA A 67 -10.47 -0.78 5.60
N ALA A 68 -10.79 -1.84 6.34
CA ALA A 68 -10.80 -1.84 7.80
C ALA A 68 -9.41 -1.54 8.37
N ALA A 69 -8.35 -2.13 7.80
CA ALA A 69 -6.98 -1.88 8.21
C ALA A 69 -6.55 -0.42 7.96
N ARG A 70 -6.89 0.15 6.79
CA ARG A 70 -6.63 1.57 6.47
C ARG A 70 -7.36 2.51 7.45
N LYS A 71 -8.64 2.22 7.74
CA LYS A 71 -9.43 3.01 8.71
C LYS A 71 -8.78 3.00 10.09
N ALA A 72 -8.42 1.81 10.60
CA ALA A 72 -7.78 1.68 11.89
C ALA A 72 -6.42 2.41 11.97
N ALA A 73 -5.65 2.43 10.87
CA ALA A 73 -4.40 3.19 10.81
C ALA A 73 -4.63 4.70 10.87
N ALA A 74 -5.62 5.22 10.14
CA ALA A 74 -5.99 6.63 10.16
C ALA A 74 -6.45 7.07 11.56
N GLU A 75 -7.25 6.26 12.23
CA GLU A 75 -7.73 6.52 13.60
C GLU A 75 -6.57 6.58 14.61
N ARG A 76 -5.60 5.67 14.50
CA ARG A 76 -4.37 5.68 15.33
C ARG A 76 -3.55 6.94 15.11
N TYR A 77 -3.40 7.37 13.85
CA TYR A 77 -2.65 8.59 13.53
C TYR A 77 -3.35 9.84 14.10
N ALA A 78 -4.67 9.93 13.93
CA ALA A 78 -5.47 11.01 14.51
C ALA A 78 -5.39 11.04 16.04
N ALA A 79 -5.45 9.88 16.70
CA ALA A 79 -5.29 9.76 18.15
C ALA A 79 -3.90 10.20 18.63
N ARG A 80 -2.85 9.85 17.88
CA ARG A 80 -1.47 10.27 18.20
C ARG A 80 -1.30 11.78 18.07
N LYS A 81 -1.85 12.39 17.01
CA LYS A 81 -1.83 13.84 16.80
C LYS A 81 -2.55 14.60 17.92
N LYS A 82 -3.70 14.10 18.38
CA LYS A 82 -4.44 14.68 19.52
C LYS A 82 -3.69 14.61 20.85
N ARG A 83 -2.84 13.60 21.05
CA ARG A 83 -2.02 13.45 22.27
C ARG A 83 -0.76 14.33 22.29
N SER A 84 -0.31 14.76 21.12
CA SER A 84 0.86 15.63 20.94
C SER A 84 0.49 17.10 20.72
N SER A 85 -0.81 17.45 20.84
CA SER A 85 -1.33 18.83 20.75
C SER A 85 -1.72 19.34 22.12
#